data_AF-A0A9P8ZLF0-F1
#
_entry.id   AF-A0A9P8ZLF0-F1
#
_cell.length_a   1.000
_cell.length_b   1.000
_cell.length_c   1.000
_cell.angle_alpha   90.00
_cell.angle_beta   90.00
_cell.angle_gamma   90.00
#
_symmetry.space_group_name_H-M   'P 1'
#
loop_
_entity.id
_entity.type
_entity.pdbx_description
1 polymer ?
#
loop_
_entity_poly.entity_id
_entity_poly.type
_entity_poly.pdbx_seq_one_letter_code
_entity_poly.pdbx_strand_id
1 'polypeptide(L)'
;MSDLPTHPVHEELLKENGVQLFDVCIVGSGPIGATYARLLNQAGYHICVLELGDMHDGQHPAAHLKNQVHYQKDIDAFVRVIQGAISPVSVPQSSMVIPEMDPAAWRPPPPVQGSDIDQSQIMHGRNPKQQIQNNLGAEGVTRCVGGMATHWTCATPEFLTGVERPEIFADGDTDDREWKKLYDAARLLIGTSSAQFDQSIRHQTVLTALQNSDRFKNRDVKPLPLACHRLPNQSPYVRWHSAENVYGEKLFQKPPAPGHGFFRLLPNTACARLLTNDVTNEVEIAEVRDVVQTMENGAPCIAAIKAKVFVVAAGAVATPQLLAASGFGGMRDQQSPRCPNIGVRITEQALAFCQIVLRQDLVDQVCDSGHPQWWTDRVAAHKAQFPNDPIPIPVQDPEPQVNIPVQENFPWHAQIHRDAFSYGDTGPRIDPRLVVDLRFFSMEDGCSTNRMFFEPNMFDRYLLPQATFEYIPSVKRAQEASDMMADMTAAAHILGGYLPGSNPQFMTPGLALHLGGTTRVGLAADEDKTVADFNSRVWGFKTLFVAGNGLIPTPFASNPTLTSMCLAIRSAYTIKELLEGRTVDDIRETPEEWLNWTNKKDGNYPKHRVLYKIDIGEE
;
A
#
# COMPACT_ATOMS: atom_id res chain seq x y z
N MET A 1 26.20 -1.34 24.90
CA MET A 1 26.18 -0.98 23.47
C MET A 1 26.89 -2.09 22.71
N SER A 2 26.32 -2.57 21.61
CA SER A 2 26.83 -3.74 20.88
C SER A 2 28.19 -3.46 20.21
N ASP A 3 29.01 -4.51 20.06
CA ASP A 3 30.29 -4.49 19.32
C ASP A 3 30.10 -4.42 17.79
N LEU A 4 28.98 -3.88 17.31
CA LEU A 4 28.67 -3.81 15.88
C LEU A 4 29.50 -2.71 15.20
N PRO A 5 30.13 -2.99 14.03
CA PRO A 5 30.81 -1.98 13.26
C PRO A 5 29.81 -0.93 12.77
N THR A 6 30.18 0.35 12.79
CA THR A 6 29.30 1.43 12.30
C THR A 6 29.26 1.40 10.77
N HIS A 7 28.08 1.58 10.18
CA HIS A 7 27.93 1.56 8.72
C HIS A 7 28.71 2.72 8.06
N PRO A 8 29.39 2.52 6.92
CA PRO A 8 30.22 3.53 6.27
C PRO A 8 29.52 4.86 5.95
N VAL A 9 28.19 4.83 5.77
CA VAL A 9 27.38 6.04 5.55
C VAL A 9 27.54 7.10 6.66
N HIS A 10 27.91 6.70 7.87
CA HIS A 10 28.19 7.63 8.96
C HIS A 10 29.47 8.44 8.73
N GLU A 11 30.44 7.89 8.01
CA GLU A 11 31.63 8.66 7.61
C GLU A 11 31.28 9.73 6.58
N GLU A 12 30.38 9.43 5.63
CA GLU A 12 29.87 10.43 4.68
C GLU A 12 29.15 11.55 5.42
N LEU A 13 28.25 11.20 6.34
CA LEU A 13 27.53 12.16 7.16
C LEU A 13 28.48 13.07 7.95
N LEU A 14 29.50 12.50 8.59
CA LEU A 14 30.50 13.23 9.35
C LEU A 14 31.35 14.14 8.46
N LYS A 15 31.79 13.66 7.30
CA LYS A 15 32.60 14.44 6.34
C LYS A 15 31.81 15.60 5.74
N GLU A 16 30.55 15.39 5.40
CA GLU A 16 29.72 16.41 4.74
C GLU A 16 29.12 17.42 5.73
N ASN A 17 28.77 17.00 6.95
CA ASN A 17 27.95 17.82 7.87
C ASN A 17 28.50 17.95 9.29
N GLY A 18 29.61 17.27 9.63
CA GLY A 18 30.21 17.34 10.97
C GLY A 18 29.40 16.66 12.09
N VAL A 19 28.33 15.93 11.75
CA VAL A 19 27.49 15.20 12.72
C VAL A 19 27.78 13.69 12.68
N GLN A 20 27.71 13.04 13.84
CA GLN A 20 28.10 11.62 13.98
C GLN A 20 26.93 10.63 13.80
N LEU A 21 25.69 11.09 13.98
CA LEU A 21 24.49 10.26 13.93
C LEU A 21 23.37 10.98 13.19
N PHE A 22 22.48 10.21 12.57
CA PHE A 22 21.30 10.76 11.91
C PHE A 22 20.30 11.27 12.94
N ASP A 23 19.49 12.27 12.57
CA ASP A 23 18.36 12.64 13.40
C ASP A 23 17.29 11.55 13.34
N VAL A 24 17.03 11.01 12.15
CA VAL A 24 16.00 9.98 11.96
C VAL A 24 16.47 8.86 11.02
N CYS A 25 16.28 7.61 11.46
CA CYS A 25 16.40 6.42 10.63
C CYS A 25 15.01 5.87 10.31
N ILE A 26 14.70 5.71 9.02
CA ILE A 26 13.41 5.21 8.53
C ILE A 26 13.64 3.84 7.88
N VAL A 27 12.90 2.82 8.31
CA VAL A 27 12.94 1.49 7.70
C VAL A 27 11.76 1.32 6.75
N GLY A 28 12.04 1.22 5.46
CA GLY A 28 11.05 1.11 4.38
C GLY A 28 10.92 2.39 3.57
N SER A 29 11.02 2.27 2.24
CA SER A 29 11.06 3.40 1.31
C SER A 29 9.75 3.65 0.54
N GLY A 30 8.66 2.98 0.96
CA GLY A 30 7.32 3.15 0.39
C GLY A 30 6.75 4.57 0.59
N PRO A 31 5.51 4.84 0.13
CA PRO A 31 4.93 6.18 0.15
C PRO A 31 4.82 6.77 1.57
N ILE A 32 4.67 5.91 2.57
CA ILE A 32 4.60 6.31 3.98
C ILE A 32 5.99 6.69 4.51
N GLY A 33 7.01 5.86 4.28
CA GLY A 33 8.40 6.20 4.62
C GLY A 33 8.89 7.46 3.90
N ALA A 34 8.50 7.63 2.63
CA ALA A 34 8.76 8.82 1.84
C ALA A 34 8.11 10.09 2.42
N THR A 35 6.95 9.96 3.06
CA THR A 35 6.26 11.07 3.73
C THR A 35 7.10 11.58 4.91
N TYR A 36 7.56 10.69 5.79
CA TYR A 36 8.48 11.05 6.88
C TYR A 36 9.77 11.66 6.35
N ALA A 37 10.40 10.98 5.39
CA ALA A 37 11.68 11.40 4.84
C ALA A 37 11.61 12.82 4.27
N ARG A 38 10.58 13.12 3.48
CA ARG A 38 10.39 14.46 2.92
C ARG A 38 10.18 15.52 3.98
N LEU A 39 9.20 15.32 4.87
CA LEU A 39 8.76 16.38 5.78
C LEU A 39 9.85 16.72 6.81
N LEU A 40 10.52 15.69 7.34
CA LEU A 40 11.59 15.89 8.32
C LEU A 40 12.85 16.46 7.65
N ASN A 41 13.18 16.02 6.44
CA ASN A 41 14.29 16.61 5.70
C ASN A 41 14.06 18.10 5.38
N GLN A 42 12.83 18.46 4.99
CA GLN A 42 12.43 19.86 4.76
C GLN A 42 12.50 20.72 6.03
N ALA A 43 12.39 20.10 7.20
CA ALA A 43 12.58 20.74 8.49
C ALA A 43 14.06 20.83 8.93
N GLY A 44 15.00 20.43 8.07
CA GLY A 44 16.44 20.53 8.31
C GLY A 44 17.10 19.29 8.93
N TYR A 45 16.35 18.21 9.14
CA TYR A 45 16.87 17.01 9.80
C TYR A 45 17.64 16.08 8.86
N HIS A 46 18.68 15.43 9.39
CA HIS A 46 19.48 14.44 8.68
C HIS A 46 18.81 13.07 8.72
N ILE A 47 18.49 12.52 7.55
CA ILE A 47 17.65 11.33 7.39
C ILE A 47 18.41 10.20 6.69
N CYS A 48 18.27 8.99 7.23
CA CYS A 48 18.67 7.75 6.57
C CYS A 48 17.42 6.88 6.32
N VAL A 49 17.22 6.44 5.09
CA VAL A 49 16.15 5.48 4.71
C VAL A 49 16.80 4.16 4.35
N LEU A 50 16.37 3.09 5.02
CA LEU A 50 16.80 1.71 4.77
C LEU A 50 15.74 1.00 3.93
N GLU A 51 16.14 0.39 2.83
CA GLU A 51 15.24 -0.41 1.99
C GLU A 51 15.84 -1.78 1.73
N LEU A 52 15.05 -2.82 2.03
CA LEU A 52 15.47 -4.21 1.82
C LEU A 52 15.62 -4.54 0.34
N GLY A 53 14.76 -4.00 -0.51
CA GLY A 53 14.78 -4.21 -1.94
C GLY A 53 15.73 -3.30 -2.71
N ASP A 54 15.88 -3.61 -4.00
CA ASP A 54 16.72 -2.83 -4.91
C ASP A 54 15.96 -1.66 -5.56
N MET A 55 16.69 -0.79 -6.25
CA MET A 55 16.16 0.32 -7.02
C MET A 55 15.96 -0.06 -8.49
N HIS A 56 14.75 0.11 -9.02
CA HIS A 56 14.45 -0.19 -10.42
C HIS A 56 15.06 0.81 -11.41
N ASP A 57 15.08 2.08 -11.05
CA ASP A 57 15.57 3.18 -11.88
C ASP A 57 16.30 4.20 -10.99
N GLY A 58 17.59 4.42 -11.26
CA GLY A 58 18.43 5.36 -10.51
C GLY A 58 18.11 6.83 -10.77
N GLN A 59 17.53 7.15 -11.94
CA GLN A 59 17.12 8.52 -12.28
C GLN A 59 15.76 8.87 -11.68
N HIS A 60 14.88 7.88 -11.61
CA HIS A 60 13.53 8.01 -11.10
C HIS A 60 13.28 7.01 -9.95
N PRO A 61 13.96 7.19 -8.80
CA PRO A 61 13.82 6.28 -7.67
C PRO A 61 12.35 6.24 -7.23
N ALA A 62 11.85 5.02 -7.02
CA ALA A 62 10.48 4.76 -6.60
C ALA A 62 9.38 5.16 -7.60
N ALA A 63 9.69 5.36 -8.89
CA ALA A 63 8.69 5.69 -9.90
C ALA A 63 7.69 4.56 -10.15
N HIS A 64 6.48 4.95 -10.53
CA HIS A 64 5.44 3.99 -10.91
C HIS A 64 5.81 3.29 -12.22
N LEU A 65 5.91 1.96 -12.20
CA LEU A 65 6.36 1.16 -13.34
C LEU A 65 5.39 1.22 -14.52
N LYS A 66 4.07 1.35 -14.25
CA LYS A 66 3.02 1.60 -15.27
C LYS A 66 3.21 2.89 -16.08
N ASN A 67 4.10 3.81 -15.67
CA ASN A 67 4.39 5.03 -16.44
C ASN A 67 5.15 4.75 -17.74
N GLN A 68 5.76 3.57 -17.91
CA GLN A 68 6.36 3.20 -19.18
C GLN A 68 5.30 3.14 -20.29
N VAL A 69 5.63 3.73 -21.45
CA VAL A 69 4.72 3.85 -22.60
C VAL A 69 4.20 2.48 -23.05
N HIS A 70 5.01 1.42 -22.93
CA HIS A 70 4.61 0.06 -23.26
C HIS A 70 3.36 -0.39 -22.48
N TYR A 71 3.37 -0.26 -21.14
CA TYR A 71 2.25 -0.67 -20.29
C TYR A 71 1.01 0.20 -20.44
N GLN A 72 1.15 1.45 -20.90
CA GLN A 72 -0.01 2.28 -21.23
C GLN A 72 -0.60 1.97 -22.62
N LYS A 73 0.16 1.32 -23.50
CA LYS A 73 -0.33 0.80 -24.78
C LYS A 73 -0.90 -0.62 -24.64
N ASP A 74 -0.39 -1.39 -23.69
CA ASP A 74 -0.81 -2.74 -23.35
C ASP A 74 -0.90 -2.89 -21.83
N ILE A 75 -2.06 -2.53 -21.28
CA ILE A 75 -2.30 -2.54 -19.83
C ILE A 75 -2.29 -3.94 -19.24
N ASP A 76 -2.67 -4.94 -20.04
CA ASP A 76 -2.75 -6.34 -19.61
C ASP A 76 -1.34 -6.93 -19.40
N ALA A 77 -0.32 -6.42 -20.12
CA ALA A 77 1.08 -6.78 -19.85
C ALA A 77 1.56 -6.36 -18.46
N PHE A 78 0.98 -5.31 -17.86
CA PHE A 78 1.39 -4.82 -16.53
C PHE A 78 0.99 -5.78 -15.39
N VAL A 79 0.01 -6.67 -15.62
CA VAL A 79 -0.36 -7.74 -14.68
C VAL A 79 0.86 -8.58 -14.29
N ARG A 80 1.74 -8.87 -15.25
CA ARG A 80 2.95 -9.68 -15.02
C ARG A 80 3.99 -8.96 -14.16
N VAL A 81 4.04 -7.62 -14.26
CA VAL A 81 4.91 -6.80 -13.40
C VAL A 81 4.47 -6.92 -11.95
N ILE A 82 3.16 -6.80 -11.72
CA ILE A 82 2.57 -6.95 -10.38
C ILE A 82 2.81 -8.36 -9.83
N GLN A 83 2.50 -9.40 -10.60
CA GLN A 83 2.72 -10.80 -10.19
C GLN A 83 4.18 -11.10 -9.86
N GLY A 84 5.13 -10.53 -10.63
CA GLY A 84 6.57 -10.66 -10.36
C GLY A 84 7.04 -9.88 -9.14
N ALA A 85 6.35 -8.81 -8.75
CA ALA A 85 6.71 -7.95 -7.63
C ALA A 85 6.15 -8.42 -6.27
N ILE A 86 5.08 -9.22 -6.27
CA ILE A 86 4.42 -9.68 -5.04
C ILE A 86 5.03 -11.01 -4.58
N SER A 87 5.67 -10.99 -3.41
CA SER A 87 6.13 -12.19 -2.70
C SER A 87 5.06 -12.61 -1.69
N PRO A 88 4.49 -13.83 -1.80
CA PRO A 88 3.57 -14.36 -0.79
C PRO A 88 4.20 -14.38 0.61
N VAL A 89 3.39 -14.13 1.64
CA VAL A 89 3.86 -14.02 3.03
C VAL A 89 3.95 -15.39 3.72
N SER A 90 2.87 -16.17 3.68
CA SER A 90 2.78 -17.46 4.38
C SER A 90 2.13 -18.52 3.49
N VAL A 91 2.96 -19.36 2.87
CA VAL A 91 2.51 -20.42 1.95
C VAL A 91 2.49 -21.75 2.69
N PRO A 92 1.33 -22.36 2.97
CA PRO A 92 1.26 -23.62 3.70
C PRO A 92 1.88 -24.78 2.91
N GLN A 93 2.20 -25.89 3.60
CA GLN A 93 2.62 -27.13 2.93
C GLN A 93 1.53 -27.63 1.96
N SER A 94 1.96 -28.16 0.82
CA SER A 94 1.06 -28.76 -0.16
C SER A 94 0.77 -30.20 0.23
N SER A 95 -0.51 -30.57 0.30
CA SER A 95 -0.96 -31.96 0.39
C SER A 95 -1.19 -32.60 -0.98
N MET A 96 -0.90 -31.90 -2.10
CA MET A 96 -1.09 -32.45 -3.43
C MET A 96 -0.13 -33.61 -3.68
N VAL A 97 -0.68 -34.82 -3.73
CA VAL A 97 -0.04 -36.01 -4.28
C VAL A 97 -0.27 -35.98 -5.79
N ILE A 98 0.79 -36.18 -6.58
CA ILE A 98 0.71 -36.34 -8.04
C ILE A 98 0.84 -37.84 -8.35
N PRO A 99 -0.27 -38.62 -8.36
CA PRO A 99 -0.20 -40.07 -8.53
C PRO A 99 0.27 -40.49 -9.93
N GLU A 100 0.13 -39.61 -10.93
CA GLU A 100 0.52 -39.81 -12.33
C GLU A 100 2.02 -39.64 -12.58
N MET A 101 2.83 -39.37 -11.54
CA MET A 101 4.28 -39.35 -11.70
C MET A 101 4.80 -40.66 -12.28
N ASP A 102 5.95 -40.61 -12.95
CA ASP A 102 6.67 -41.81 -13.41
C ASP A 102 6.80 -42.82 -12.25
N PRO A 103 6.45 -44.10 -12.43
CA PRO A 103 6.64 -45.14 -11.41
C PRO A 103 8.06 -45.25 -10.85
N ALA A 104 9.09 -44.88 -11.62
CA ALA A 104 10.48 -44.87 -11.21
C ALA A 104 10.90 -43.57 -10.48
N ALA A 105 10.08 -42.51 -10.51
CA ALA A 105 10.37 -41.28 -9.78
C ALA A 105 10.22 -41.49 -8.27
N TRP A 106 11.10 -40.86 -7.48
CA TRP A 106 10.99 -40.89 -6.03
C TRP A 106 9.68 -40.26 -5.56
N ARG A 107 9.04 -40.87 -4.55
CA ARG A 107 7.77 -40.42 -3.98
C ARG A 107 7.88 -40.34 -2.46
N PRO A 108 7.18 -39.39 -1.81
CA PRO A 108 7.05 -39.43 -0.37
C PRO A 108 6.36 -40.75 0.03
N PRO A 109 6.78 -41.40 1.13
CA PRO A 109 6.08 -42.58 1.63
C PRO A 109 4.63 -42.26 2.03
N PRO A 110 3.75 -43.28 2.10
CA PRO A 110 2.39 -43.08 2.63
C PRO A 110 2.44 -42.79 4.14
N PRO A 111 1.48 -41.99 4.67
CA PRO A 111 1.38 -41.71 6.10
C PRO A 111 1.34 -43.01 6.92
N VAL A 112 2.15 -43.09 7.98
CA VAL A 112 2.08 -44.23 8.91
C VAL A 112 0.86 -44.05 9.80
N GLN A 113 -0.01 -45.05 9.82
CA GLN A 113 -1.23 -45.07 10.62
C GLN A 113 -0.88 -44.92 12.11
N GLY A 114 -1.39 -43.87 12.77
CA GLY A 114 -1.10 -43.57 14.17
C GLY A 114 0.13 -42.68 14.42
N SER A 115 0.75 -42.11 13.37
CA SER A 115 1.75 -41.05 13.52
C SER A 115 1.12 -39.67 13.38
N ASP A 116 1.44 -38.76 14.30
CA ASP A 116 1.09 -37.32 14.22
C ASP A 116 1.94 -36.56 13.19
N ILE A 117 2.82 -37.28 12.46
CA ILE A 117 3.68 -36.71 11.44
C ILE A 117 2.90 -36.74 10.12
N ASP A 118 2.30 -35.61 9.78
CA ASP A 118 1.94 -35.33 8.39
C ASP A 118 3.22 -35.48 7.56
N GLN A 119 3.31 -36.53 6.74
CA GLN A 119 4.49 -36.80 5.88
C GLN A 119 4.57 -35.85 4.70
N SER A 120 4.01 -34.64 4.85
CA SER A 120 4.12 -33.57 3.88
C SER A 120 5.58 -33.14 3.79
N GLN A 121 6.10 -33.14 2.57
CA GLN A 121 7.47 -32.72 2.31
C GLN A 121 7.66 -31.27 2.76
N ILE A 122 8.75 -31.00 3.48
CA ILE A 122 9.20 -29.63 3.72
C ILE A 122 9.80 -29.13 2.40
N MET A 123 9.01 -28.37 1.64
CA MET A 123 9.45 -27.74 0.41
C MET A 123 10.03 -26.36 0.72
N HIS A 124 11.13 -26.01 0.06
CA HIS A 124 11.74 -24.68 0.20
C HIS A 124 10.71 -23.56 -0.03
N GLY A 125 10.67 -22.61 0.90
CA GLY A 125 9.79 -21.44 0.83
C GLY A 125 8.33 -21.68 1.27
N ARG A 126 8.01 -22.83 1.86
CA ARG A 126 6.72 -23.09 2.49
C ARG A 126 6.80 -23.02 4.02
N ASN A 127 5.71 -22.58 4.64
CA ASN A 127 5.50 -22.50 6.07
C ASN A 127 4.73 -23.74 6.59
N PRO A 128 5.41 -24.77 7.15
CA PRO A 128 4.76 -25.92 7.79
C PRO A 128 3.88 -25.58 9.00
N LYS A 129 3.99 -24.36 9.56
CA LYS A 129 3.18 -23.92 10.71
C LYS A 129 1.89 -23.22 10.30
N GLN A 130 1.74 -22.89 9.01
CA GLN A 130 0.54 -22.25 8.50
C GLN A 130 -0.56 -23.27 8.26
N GLN A 131 -1.69 -23.10 8.92
CA GLN A 131 -2.90 -23.87 8.62
C GLN A 131 -3.59 -23.25 7.41
N ILE A 132 -4.11 -24.10 6.51
CA ILE A 132 -4.75 -23.66 5.26
C ILE A 132 -6.05 -22.91 5.53
N GLN A 133 -6.80 -23.33 6.55
CA GLN A 133 -8.19 -22.93 6.79
C GLN A 133 -8.33 -21.51 7.37
N ASN A 134 -7.27 -20.95 7.97
CA ASN A 134 -7.28 -19.65 8.64
C ASN A 134 -6.11 -18.76 8.14
N ASN A 135 -5.73 -18.92 6.88
CA ASN A 135 -4.65 -18.17 6.26
C ASN A 135 -5.18 -16.94 5.49
N LEU A 136 -4.37 -15.89 5.41
CA LEU A 136 -4.45 -14.88 4.35
C LEU A 136 -3.58 -15.35 3.18
N GLY A 137 -4.06 -16.36 2.44
CA GLY A 137 -3.26 -17.13 1.50
C GLY A 137 -2.71 -16.36 0.29
N ALA A 138 -3.25 -15.19 -0.02
CA ALA A 138 -2.76 -14.31 -1.07
C ALA A 138 -2.11 -13.03 -0.53
N GLU A 139 -1.98 -12.89 0.79
CA GLU A 139 -1.25 -11.78 1.39
C GLU A 139 0.19 -11.78 0.87
N GLY A 140 0.65 -10.59 0.49
CA GLY A 140 1.90 -10.43 -0.24
C GLY A 140 2.65 -9.18 0.16
N VAL A 141 3.96 -9.20 -0.06
CA VAL A 141 4.84 -8.04 0.15
C VAL A 141 5.68 -7.76 -1.07
N THR A 142 5.97 -6.49 -1.32
CA THR A 142 6.88 -6.05 -2.38
C THR A 142 8.10 -5.38 -1.77
N ARG A 143 9.27 -5.83 -2.20
CA ARG A 143 10.58 -5.36 -1.72
C ARG A 143 11.31 -4.68 -2.87
N CYS A 144 11.19 -3.37 -2.95
CA CYS A 144 11.90 -2.51 -3.89
C CYS A 144 11.84 -1.07 -3.38
N VAL A 145 12.72 -0.22 -3.88
CA VAL A 145 12.63 1.23 -3.62
C VAL A 145 11.26 1.74 -4.10
N GLY A 146 10.46 2.26 -3.17
CA GLY A 146 9.08 2.71 -3.40
C GLY A 146 7.99 1.71 -3.00
N GLY A 147 8.34 0.48 -2.68
CA GLY A 147 7.41 -0.56 -2.22
C GLY A 147 6.26 -0.81 -3.20
N MET A 148 5.05 -1.06 -2.68
CA MET A 148 3.86 -1.32 -3.51
C MET A 148 3.41 -0.11 -4.35
N ALA A 149 3.83 1.12 -4.01
CA ALA A 149 3.46 2.30 -4.81
C ALA A 149 4.07 2.29 -6.22
N THR A 150 5.02 1.40 -6.49
CA THR A 150 5.56 1.18 -7.85
C THR A 150 4.55 0.53 -8.80
N HIS A 151 3.52 -0.13 -8.28
CA HIS A 151 2.55 -0.88 -9.08
C HIS A 151 1.10 -0.83 -8.56
N TRP A 152 0.82 -0.06 -7.50
CA TRP A 152 -0.52 0.14 -6.96
C TRP A 152 -1.49 0.78 -7.96
N THR A 153 -2.77 0.71 -7.63
CA THR A 153 -3.87 1.21 -8.48
C THR A 153 -4.10 2.72 -8.33
N CYS A 154 -3.37 3.37 -7.41
CA CYS A 154 -3.43 4.80 -7.10
C CYS A 154 -4.78 5.30 -6.54
N ALA A 155 -5.70 4.42 -6.14
CA ALA A 155 -6.95 4.82 -5.48
C ALA A 155 -6.66 5.44 -4.10
N THR A 156 -7.15 6.67 -3.88
CA THR A 156 -6.95 7.41 -2.62
C THR A 156 -8.27 8.00 -2.10
N PRO A 157 -9.27 7.15 -1.76
CA PRO A 157 -10.47 7.61 -1.07
C PRO A 157 -10.16 8.06 0.37
N GLU A 158 -11.05 8.87 0.92
CA GLU A 158 -11.06 9.22 2.34
C GLU A 158 -11.96 8.23 3.10
N PHE A 159 -11.61 7.95 4.36
CA PHE A 159 -12.43 7.12 5.22
C PHE A 159 -13.66 7.89 5.71
N LEU A 160 -14.82 7.24 5.68
CA LEU A 160 -16.07 7.80 6.17
C LEU A 160 -16.06 8.02 7.69
N THR A 161 -16.36 9.25 8.13
CA THR A 161 -16.54 9.60 9.56
C THR A 161 -17.58 8.71 10.23
N GLY A 162 -17.29 8.23 11.44
CA GLY A 162 -18.22 7.40 12.23
C GLY A 162 -18.36 5.95 11.75
N VAL A 163 -17.71 5.58 10.63
CA VAL A 163 -17.75 4.21 10.09
C VAL A 163 -16.34 3.64 9.93
N GLU A 164 -15.50 4.31 9.13
CA GLU A 164 -14.13 3.87 8.82
C GLU A 164 -13.07 4.66 9.56
N ARG A 165 -13.30 5.98 9.68
CA ARG A 165 -12.27 6.93 10.12
C ARG A 165 -11.99 6.74 11.62
N PRO A 166 -10.73 6.51 12.03
CA PRO A 166 -10.38 6.45 13.44
C PRO A 166 -10.59 7.79 14.15
N GLU A 167 -10.90 7.76 15.44
CA GLU A 167 -11.05 8.97 16.27
C GLU A 167 -9.70 9.27 16.97
N ILE A 168 -9.03 10.35 16.53
CA ILE A 168 -7.78 10.84 17.14
C ILE A 168 -8.09 11.62 18.42
N PHE A 169 -9.22 12.36 18.43
CA PHE A 169 -9.67 13.16 19.57
C PHE A 169 -11.07 12.73 20.00
N ALA A 170 -11.34 12.82 21.31
CA ALA A 170 -12.66 12.55 21.87
C ALA A 170 -13.70 13.65 21.52
N ASP A 171 -13.23 14.87 21.24
CA ASP A 171 -14.07 15.97 20.77
C ASP A 171 -14.24 15.88 19.26
N GLY A 172 -15.48 15.58 18.81
CA GLY A 172 -15.77 15.32 17.40
C GLY A 172 -15.45 16.50 16.46
N ASP A 173 -15.69 17.74 16.89
CA ASP A 173 -15.38 18.91 16.07
C ASP A 173 -13.86 19.07 15.88
N THR A 174 -13.07 18.81 16.92
CA THR A 174 -11.61 18.81 16.86
C THR A 174 -11.07 17.67 16.01
N ASP A 175 -11.64 16.47 16.14
CA ASP A 175 -11.30 15.32 15.30
C ASP A 175 -11.57 15.58 13.82
N ASP A 176 -12.75 16.13 13.49
CA ASP A 176 -13.13 16.48 12.12
C ASP A 176 -12.19 17.52 11.52
N ARG A 177 -11.84 18.57 12.28
CA ARG A 177 -10.88 19.59 11.82
C ARG A 177 -9.50 18.99 11.56
N GLU A 178 -9.00 18.14 12.46
CA GLU A 178 -7.71 17.48 12.29
C GLU A 178 -7.70 16.59 11.04
N TRP A 179 -8.66 15.68 10.90
CA TRP A 179 -8.72 14.78 9.76
C TRP A 179 -8.89 15.51 8.44
N LYS A 180 -9.76 16.52 8.38
CA LYS A 180 -9.92 17.34 7.19
C LYS A 180 -8.59 17.96 6.76
N LYS A 181 -7.88 18.57 7.70
CA LYS A 181 -6.58 19.19 7.48
C LYS A 181 -5.52 18.18 7.02
N LEU A 182 -5.47 16.99 7.64
CA LEU A 182 -4.52 15.94 7.26
C LEU A 182 -4.84 15.33 5.88
N TYR A 183 -6.11 15.08 5.55
CA TYR A 183 -6.51 14.61 4.22
C TYR A 183 -6.23 15.66 3.14
N ASP A 184 -6.53 16.94 3.41
CA ASP A 184 -6.22 18.04 2.50
C ASP A 184 -4.70 18.07 2.19
N ALA A 185 -3.86 17.92 3.21
CA ALA A 185 -2.40 17.83 3.05
C ALA A 185 -1.95 16.55 2.32
N ALA A 186 -2.49 15.38 2.68
CA ALA A 186 -2.12 14.10 2.07
C ALA A 186 -2.49 14.05 0.58
N ARG A 187 -3.68 14.55 0.20
CA ARG A 187 -4.11 14.63 -1.21
C ARG A 187 -3.18 15.53 -2.01
N LEU A 188 -2.74 16.65 -1.45
CA LEU A 188 -1.75 17.53 -2.10
C LEU A 188 -0.38 16.85 -2.21
N LEU A 189 0.06 16.15 -1.17
CA LEU A 189 1.35 15.49 -1.11
C LEU A 189 1.48 14.34 -2.13
N ILE A 190 0.45 13.50 -2.27
CA ILE A 190 0.45 12.40 -3.26
C ILE A 190 -0.06 12.84 -4.63
N GLY A 191 -0.78 13.96 -4.72
CA GLY A 191 -1.33 14.49 -5.96
C GLY A 191 -2.64 13.82 -6.41
N THR A 192 -3.59 13.64 -5.49
CA THR A 192 -4.92 13.10 -5.77
C THR A 192 -5.75 14.00 -6.68
N SER A 193 -6.48 13.41 -7.62
CA SER A 193 -7.47 14.07 -8.46
C SER A 193 -8.60 13.13 -8.87
N SER A 194 -9.81 13.67 -8.99
CA SER A 194 -11.00 12.96 -9.50
C SER A 194 -11.38 13.36 -10.92
N ALA A 195 -10.60 14.22 -11.58
CA ALA A 195 -10.96 14.83 -12.87
C ALA A 195 -10.17 14.29 -14.08
N GLN A 196 -9.24 13.35 -13.86
CA GLN A 196 -8.30 12.93 -14.91
C GLN A 196 -8.96 12.08 -16.01
N PHE A 197 -10.19 11.61 -15.79
CA PHE A 197 -10.95 10.75 -16.69
C PHE A 197 -12.27 11.39 -17.18
N ASP A 198 -12.53 12.67 -16.89
CA ASP A 198 -13.78 13.36 -17.24
C ASP A 198 -14.10 13.37 -18.75
N GLN A 199 -13.05 13.27 -19.59
CA GLN A 199 -13.17 13.20 -21.05
C GLN A 199 -12.93 11.78 -21.60
N SER A 200 -13.23 10.74 -20.82
CA SER A 200 -13.34 9.36 -21.32
C SER A 200 -14.80 9.03 -21.61
N ILE A 201 -15.05 8.54 -22.82
CA ILE A 201 -16.36 8.07 -23.25
C ILE A 201 -16.79 6.88 -22.38
N ARG A 202 -15.91 5.89 -22.19
CA ARG A 202 -16.19 4.71 -21.36
C ARG A 202 -16.47 5.08 -19.90
N HIS A 203 -15.70 5.99 -19.34
CA HIS A 203 -15.91 6.49 -17.98
C HIS A 203 -17.30 7.09 -17.82
N GLN A 204 -17.67 8.01 -18.71
CA GLN A 204 -18.95 8.70 -18.62
C GLN A 204 -20.14 7.78 -18.92
N THR A 205 -20.01 6.82 -19.84
CA THR A 205 -21.03 5.79 -20.08
C THR A 205 -21.30 4.98 -18.82
N VAL A 206 -20.26 4.46 -18.15
CA VAL A 206 -20.39 3.68 -16.91
C VAL A 206 -20.95 4.53 -15.76
N LEU A 207 -20.39 5.74 -15.58
CA LEU A 207 -20.79 6.65 -14.51
C LEU A 207 -22.28 7.02 -14.62
N THR A 208 -22.70 7.46 -15.81
CA THR A 208 -24.07 7.90 -16.09
C THR A 208 -25.06 6.74 -15.98
N ALA A 209 -24.70 5.54 -16.47
CA ALA A 209 -25.55 4.36 -16.36
C ALA A 209 -25.87 4.00 -14.90
N LEU A 210 -24.87 4.05 -14.01
CA LEU A 210 -25.08 3.81 -12.58
C LEU A 210 -25.84 4.96 -11.91
N GLN A 211 -25.49 6.21 -12.19
CA GLN A 211 -26.16 7.39 -11.62
C GLN A 211 -27.64 7.49 -12.01
N ASN A 212 -28.01 7.03 -13.20
CA ASN A 212 -29.40 7.02 -13.67
C ASN A 212 -30.19 5.78 -13.23
N SER A 213 -29.54 4.78 -12.65
CA SER A 213 -30.21 3.56 -12.21
C SER A 213 -31.01 3.78 -10.93
N ASP A 214 -32.20 3.20 -10.82
CA ASP A 214 -33.02 3.31 -9.61
C ASP A 214 -32.33 2.79 -8.35
N ARG A 215 -31.44 1.80 -8.51
CA ARG A 215 -30.69 1.19 -7.42
C ARG A 215 -29.53 2.05 -6.91
N PHE A 216 -28.81 2.76 -7.80
CA PHE A 216 -27.57 3.47 -7.44
C PHE A 216 -27.66 4.99 -7.52
N LYS A 217 -28.75 5.58 -8.02
CA LYS A 217 -28.91 7.06 -8.11
C LYS A 217 -28.72 7.82 -6.79
N ASN A 218 -29.00 7.17 -5.66
CA ASN A 218 -28.84 7.74 -4.31
C ASN A 218 -27.59 7.21 -3.57
N ARG A 219 -26.66 6.55 -4.28
CA ARG A 219 -25.47 5.89 -3.71
C ARG A 219 -24.18 6.69 -3.85
N ASP A 220 -24.28 7.98 -4.20
CA ASP A 220 -23.12 8.88 -4.41
C ASP A 220 -22.09 8.32 -5.40
N VAL A 221 -22.57 7.76 -6.51
CA VAL A 221 -21.71 7.24 -7.58
C VAL A 221 -20.93 8.39 -8.20
N LYS A 222 -19.61 8.34 -8.17
CA LYS A 222 -18.74 9.46 -8.58
C LYS A 222 -17.39 8.98 -9.13
N PRO A 223 -16.57 9.86 -9.71
CA PRO A 223 -15.24 9.49 -10.16
C PRO A 223 -14.34 9.04 -8.99
N LEU A 224 -13.59 7.96 -9.21
CA LEU A 224 -12.63 7.44 -8.23
C LEU A 224 -11.51 8.47 -8.00
N PRO A 225 -11.23 8.91 -6.77
CA PRO A 225 -10.08 9.76 -6.49
C PRO A 225 -8.78 8.98 -6.71
N LEU A 226 -7.96 9.46 -7.64
CA LEU A 226 -6.74 8.80 -8.08
C LEU A 226 -5.51 9.70 -7.89
N ALA A 227 -4.42 9.14 -7.38
CA ALA A 227 -3.11 9.78 -7.38
C ALA A 227 -2.48 9.68 -8.78
N CYS A 228 -2.88 10.56 -9.69
CA CYS A 228 -2.33 10.64 -11.04
C CYS A 228 -2.58 12.00 -11.69
N HIS A 229 -1.92 12.25 -12.82
CA HIS A 229 -2.31 13.33 -13.72
C HIS A 229 -2.20 12.92 -15.18
N ARG A 230 -3.12 13.42 -16.00
CA ARG A 230 -3.05 13.28 -17.46
C ARG A 230 -1.95 14.17 -18.04
N LEU A 231 -1.22 13.63 -19.02
CA LEU A 231 -0.24 14.41 -19.77
C LEU A 231 -0.94 15.49 -20.64
N PRO A 232 -0.26 16.61 -20.97
CA PRO A 232 -0.86 17.73 -21.71
C PRO A 232 -1.42 17.35 -23.09
N ASN A 233 -2.13 18.30 -23.73
CA ASN A 233 -2.60 18.21 -25.11
C ASN A 233 -3.54 17.02 -25.41
N GLN A 234 -4.46 16.72 -24.48
CA GLN A 234 -5.41 15.61 -24.60
C GLN A 234 -4.74 14.25 -24.81
N SER A 235 -3.54 14.07 -24.24
CA SER A 235 -2.82 12.82 -24.34
C SER A 235 -3.64 11.64 -23.80
N PRO A 236 -3.61 10.46 -24.47
CA PRO A 236 -4.18 9.24 -23.92
C PRO A 236 -3.41 8.77 -22.68
N TYR A 237 -2.19 9.27 -22.46
CA TYR A 237 -1.30 8.84 -21.39
C TYR A 237 -1.54 9.55 -20.06
N VAL A 238 -1.38 8.77 -19.00
CA VAL A 238 -1.49 9.19 -17.60
C VAL A 238 -0.13 8.98 -16.94
N ARG A 239 0.29 9.95 -16.12
CA ARG A 239 1.38 9.73 -15.16
C ARG A 239 0.77 9.34 -13.82
N TRP A 240 0.91 8.06 -13.48
CA TRP A 240 0.55 7.48 -12.20
C TRP A 240 1.55 7.90 -11.15
N HIS A 241 1.06 8.32 -9.98
CA HIS A 241 1.92 8.79 -8.91
C HIS A 241 2.37 7.63 -8.02
N SER A 242 3.53 7.78 -7.40
CA SER A 242 4.10 6.78 -6.49
C SER A 242 4.86 7.46 -5.36
N ALA A 243 5.69 6.71 -4.62
CA ALA A 243 6.59 7.31 -3.64
C ALA A 243 7.59 8.31 -4.27
N GLU A 244 7.88 8.22 -5.58
CA GLU A 244 8.63 9.24 -6.34
C GLU A 244 8.02 10.64 -6.15
N ASN A 245 6.70 10.74 -6.32
CA ASN A 245 5.95 11.99 -6.18
C ASN A 245 6.00 12.54 -4.75
N VAL A 246 6.02 11.64 -3.77
CA VAL A 246 6.11 12.01 -2.35
C VAL A 246 7.50 12.52 -2.04
N TYR A 247 8.57 11.79 -2.36
CA TYR A 247 9.94 12.27 -2.14
C TYR A 247 10.19 13.63 -2.82
N GLY A 248 9.81 13.75 -4.09
CA GLY A 248 9.99 14.93 -4.91
C GLY A 248 11.45 15.24 -5.25
N GLU A 249 11.63 16.26 -6.10
CA GLU A 249 12.91 16.55 -6.77
C GLU A 249 14.04 16.99 -5.81
N LYS A 250 13.72 17.69 -4.72
CA LYS A 250 14.74 18.32 -3.86
C LYS A 250 15.47 17.35 -2.95
N LEU A 251 14.84 16.24 -2.57
CA LEU A 251 15.34 15.36 -1.52
C LEU A 251 16.64 14.66 -1.92
N PHE A 252 16.80 14.36 -3.22
CA PHE A 252 17.96 13.68 -3.76
C PHE A 252 19.06 14.63 -4.28
N GLN A 253 18.90 15.96 -4.12
CA GLN A 253 19.88 16.95 -4.58
C GLN A 253 21.19 16.87 -3.77
N LYS A 254 22.32 17.03 -4.47
CA LYS A 254 23.66 17.10 -3.88
C LYS A 254 24.37 18.38 -4.37
N PRO A 255 24.74 19.33 -3.50
CA PRO A 255 24.47 19.37 -2.05
C PRO A 255 22.96 19.51 -1.72
N PRO A 256 22.54 19.29 -0.45
CA PRO A 256 21.16 19.48 -0.04
C PRO A 256 20.62 20.87 -0.36
N ALA A 257 19.33 20.96 -0.66
CA ALA A 257 18.67 22.24 -0.87
C ALA A 257 18.76 23.15 0.38
N PRO A 258 18.79 24.49 0.25
CA PRO A 258 18.86 25.39 1.40
C PRO A 258 17.75 25.11 2.43
N GLY A 259 18.15 24.92 3.70
CA GLY A 259 17.24 24.60 4.81
C GLY A 259 16.88 23.11 4.92
N HIS A 260 17.34 22.26 4.00
CA HIS A 260 17.14 20.82 4.08
C HIS A 260 18.34 20.13 4.73
N GLY A 261 18.07 19.03 5.43
CA GLY A 261 19.13 18.20 6.01
C GLY A 261 19.80 17.26 4.99
N PHE A 262 20.79 16.51 5.46
CA PHE A 262 21.43 15.45 4.68
C PHE A 262 20.47 14.28 4.49
N PHE A 263 20.43 13.70 3.29
CA PHE A 263 19.56 12.56 2.99
C PHE A 263 20.37 11.43 2.35
N ARG A 264 20.12 10.19 2.82
CA ARG A 264 20.60 8.96 2.20
C ARG A 264 19.51 7.90 2.15
N LEU A 265 19.41 7.25 1.00
CA LEU A 265 18.62 6.06 0.76
C LEU A 265 19.59 4.88 0.54
N LEU A 266 19.46 3.84 1.34
CA LEU A 266 20.29 2.63 1.28
C LEU A 266 19.43 1.47 0.77
N PRO A 267 19.39 1.22 -0.55
CA PRO A 267 18.76 0.02 -1.10
C PRO A 267 19.54 -1.25 -0.73
N ASN A 268 18.94 -2.42 -0.93
CA ASN A 268 19.53 -3.72 -0.60
C ASN A 268 20.03 -3.84 0.84
N THR A 269 19.49 -3.05 1.77
CA THR A 269 19.92 -2.95 3.15
C THR A 269 18.79 -3.45 4.07
N ALA A 270 18.90 -4.69 4.50
CA ALA A 270 17.95 -5.33 5.39
C ALA A 270 18.13 -4.81 6.83
N CYS A 271 17.13 -4.14 7.40
CA CYS A 271 17.10 -3.93 8.84
C CYS A 271 16.75 -5.26 9.53
N ALA A 272 17.70 -5.84 10.26
CA ALA A 272 17.55 -7.15 10.89
C ALA A 272 16.86 -7.05 12.26
N ARG A 273 17.24 -6.04 13.06
CA ARG A 273 16.67 -5.76 14.38
C ARG A 273 16.99 -4.35 14.85
N LEU A 274 16.21 -3.86 15.81
CA LEU A 274 16.42 -2.63 16.53
C LEU A 274 16.98 -2.96 17.92
N LEU A 275 18.05 -2.27 18.33
CA LEU A 275 18.67 -2.46 19.64
C LEU A 275 18.24 -1.33 20.58
N THR A 276 17.71 -1.75 21.74
CA THR A 276 17.21 -0.84 22.77
C THR A 276 18.20 -0.67 23.91
N ASN A 277 18.20 0.53 24.48
CA ASN A 277 18.70 0.78 25.80
C ASN A 277 17.58 0.53 26.81
N ASP A 278 17.68 -0.58 27.55
CA ASP A 278 16.62 -1.03 28.45
C ASP A 278 16.46 -0.13 29.70
N VAL A 279 17.42 0.77 29.97
CA VAL A 279 17.32 1.74 31.06
C VAL A 279 16.52 2.96 30.63
N THR A 280 16.74 3.46 29.41
CA THR A 280 16.07 4.66 28.91
C THR A 280 14.80 4.37 28.10
N ASN A 281 14.58 3.10 27.72
CA ASN A 281 13.57 2.67 26.75
C ASN A 281 13.67 3.43 25.43
N GLU A 282 14.90 3.60 24.95
CA GLU A 282 15.20 4.26 23.68
C GLU A 282 15.81 3.23 22.72
N VAL A 283 15.40 3.30 21.45
CA VAL A 283 16.12 2.62 20.38
C VAL A 283 17.30 3.48 19.97
N GLU A 284 18.50 2.90 19.92
CA GLU A 284 19.74 3.61 19.62
C GLU A 284 20.37 3.17 18.28
N ILE A 285 20.12 1.92 17.87
CA ILE A 285 20.77 1.29 16.73
C ILE A 285 19.75 0.48 15.92
N ALA A 286 19.77 0.64 14.59
CA ALA A 286 19.29 -0.36 13.66
C ALA A 286 20.47 -1.25 13.23
N GLU A 287 20.40 -2.54 13.54
CA GLU A 287 21.31 -3.54 13.00
C GLU A 287 20.88 -3.82 11.56
N VAL A 288 21.76 -3.54 10.62
CA VAL A 288 21.50 -3.72 9.19
C VAL A 288 22.40 -4.79 8.60
N ARG A 289 21.89 -5.48 7.58
CA ARG A 289 22.65 -6.39 6.74
C ARG A 289 22.59 -5.94 5.30
N ASP A 290 23.74 -5.69 4.69
CA ASP A 290 23.83 -5.46 3.25
C ASP A 290 23.61 -6.80 2.52
N VAL A 291 22.51 -6.90 1.79
CA VAL A 291 22.09 -8.14 1.14
C VAL A 291 23.02 -8.51 -0.01
N VAL A 292 23.45 -7.53 -0.81
CA VAL A 292 24.32 -7.76 -1.97
C VAL A 292 25.72 -8.16 -1.50
N GLN A 293 26.30 -7.39 -0.59
CA GLN A 293 27.62 -7.73 -0.04
C GLN A 293 27.62 -9.06 0.71
N THR A 294 26.52 -9.40 1.39
CA THR A 294 26.38 -10.72 2.03
C THR A 294 26.43 -11.85 0.99
N MET A 295 25.80 -11.65 -0.18
CA MET A 295 25.84 -12.62 -1.27
C MET A 295 27.23 -12.71 -1.91
N GLU A 296 27.90 -11.58 -2.13
CA GLU A 296 29.25 -11.53 -2.72
C GLU A 296 30.30 -12.16 -1.81
N ASN A 297 30.24 -11.89 -0.51
CA ASN A 297 31.22 -12.37 0.47
C ASN A 297 30.92 -13.78 0.99
N GLY A 298 29.71 -14.30 0.77
CA GLY A 298 29.25 -15.59 1.32
C GLY A 298 29.07 -15.61 2.84
N ALA A 299 29.08 -14.44 3.51
CA ALA A 299 28.91 -14.29 4.94
C ALA A 299 28.14 -12.99 5.26
N PRO A 300 27.33 -12.93 6.34
CA PRO A 300 26.55 -11.74 6.69
C PRO A 300 27.44 -10.49 6.86
N CYS A 301 27.21 -9.48 6.03
CA CYS A 301 27.82 -8.16 6.20
C CYS A 301 26.91 -7.31 7.09
N ILE A 302 27.20 -7.26 8.39
CA ILE A 302 26.36 -6.61 9.40
C ILE A 302 26.99 -5.29 9.83
N ALA A 303 26.18 -4.25 9.97
CA ALA A 303 26.61 -2.95 10.48
C ALA A 303 25.54 -2.28 11.35
N ALA A 304 25.92 -1.23 12.06
CA ALA A 304 25.05 -0.40 12.88
C ALA A 304 24.74 0.93 12.17
N ILE A 305 23.45 1.24 12.05
CA ILE A 305 22.96 2.59 11.73
C ILE A 305 22.49 3.24 13.03
N LYS A 306 23.06 4.40 13.37
CA LYS A 306 22.77 5.15 14.61
C LYS A 306 21.91 6.37 14.31
N ALA A 307 20.84 6.56 15.08
CA ALA A 307 19.97 7.73 14.95
C ALA A 307 19.37 8.15 16.28
N LYS A 308 18.85 9.38 16.36
CA LYS A 308 18.09 9.85 17.54
C LYS A 308 16.68 9.25 17.59
N VAL A 309 16.05 9.05 16.43
CA VAL A 309 14.68 8.54 16.28
C VAL A 309 14.63 7.46 15.21
N PHE A 310 13.80 6.44 15.42
CA PHE A 310 13.58 5.33 14.49
C PHE A 310 12.11 5.25 14.09
N VAL A 311 11.86 5.20 12.79
CA VAL A 311 10.51 5.01 12.20
C VAL A 311 10.49 3.71 11.42
N VAL A 312 9.62 2.77 11.81
CA VAL A 312 9.42 1.51 11.08
C VAL A 312 8.22 1.63 10.15
N ALA A 313 8.50 1.87 8.87
CA ALA A 313 7.53 2.06 7.78
C ALA A 313 7.62 0.92 6.74
N ALA A 314 7.83 -0.31 7.20
CA ALA A 314 8.12 -1.48 6.37
C ALA A 314 6.85 -2.20 5.86
N GLY A 315 5.69 -1.56 5.91
CA GLY A 315 4.39 -2.14 5.55
C GLY A 315 3.77 -2.97 6.68
N ALA A 316 2.52 -3.39 6.50
CA ALA A 316 1.73 -4.02 7.56
C ALA A 316 2.27 -5.39 8.01
N VAL A 317 3.03 -6.09 7.17
CA VAL A 317 3.64 -7.39 7.46
C VAL A 317 5.05 -7.24 8.06
N ALA A 318 5.93 -6.48 7.40
CA ALA A 318 7.33 -6.45 7.82
C ALA A 318 7.60 -5.49 9.00
N THR A 319 6.71 -4.53 9.27
CA THR A 319 6.78 -3.69 10.48
C THR A 319 6.67 -4.53 11.75
N PRO A 320 5.58 -5.30 11.98
CA PRO A 320 5.52 -6.18 13.16
C PRO A 320 6.59 -7.29 13.11
N GLN A 321 7.04 -7.73 11.92
CA GLN A 321 8.13 -8.71 11.77
C GLN A 321 9.44 -8.18 12.35
N LEU A 322 9.81 -6.94 12.01
CA LEU A 322 11.00 -6.30 12.54
C LEU A 322 10.88 -6.08 14.05
N LEU A 323 9.70 -5.66 14.53
CA LEU A 323 9.49 -5.48 15.96
C LEU A 323 9.61 -6.82 16.73
N ALA A 324 9.10 -7.91 16.16
CA ALA A 324 9.24 -9.25 16.71
C ALA A 324 10.70 -9.71 16.72
N ALA A 325 11.43 -9.51 15.62
CA ALA A 325 12.87 -9.80 15.53
C ALA A 325 13.71 -8.98 16.53
N SER A 326 13.20 -7.83 16.96
CA SER A 326 13.82 -6.93 17.94
C SER A 326 13.42 -7.23 19.39
N GLY A 327 12.58 -8.26 19.61
CA GLY A 327 12.18 -8.68 20.95
C GLY A 327 11.05 -7.85 21.59
N PHE A 328 10.35 -7.00 20.84
CA PHE A 328 9.24 -6.19 21.39
C PHE A 328 7.99 -7.03 21.67
N GLY A 329 7.64 -7.99 20.80
CA GLY A 329 6.39 -8.74 20.88
C GLY A 329 6.08 -9.46 19.58
N GLY A 330 5.07 -10.33 19.58
CA GLY A 330 4.56 -10.96 18.34
C GLY A 330 5.22 -12.30 17.96
N MET A 331 6.19 -12.81 18.71
CA MET A 331 6.68 -14.18 18.51
C MET A 331 5.69 -15.20 19.10
N ARG A 332 5.49 -16.36 18.44
CA ARG A 332 4.50 -17.39 18.81
C ARG A 332 4.52 -17.77 20.30
N ASP A 333 5.69 -18.04 20.83
CA ASP A 333 5.87 -18.57 22.19
C ASP A 333 6.45 -17.51 23.15
N GLN A 334 6.29 -16.21 22.83
CA GLN A 334 6.88 -15.15 23.63
C GLN A 334 6.18 -15.02 24.98
N GLN A 335 6.95 -15.21 26.05
CA GLN A 335 6.49 -14.92 27.41
C GLN A 335 6.75 -13.46 27.74
N SER A 336 5.74 -12.77 28.30
CA SER A 336 5.82 -11.37 28.76
C SER A 336 6.39 -10.37 27.73
N PRO A 337 5.74 -10.21 26.57
CA PRO A 337 6.18 -9.26 25.54
C PRO A 337 6.11 -7.80 26.05
N ARG A 338 7.04 -6.96 25.58
CA ARG A 338 7.04 -5.50 25.86
C ARG A 338 5.84 -4.81 25.21
N CYS A 339 5.41 -5.32 24.06
CA CYS A 339 4.27 -4.84 23.27
C CYS A 339 3.37 -6.05 22.94
N PRO A 340 2.41 -6.41 23.81
CA PRO A 340 1.59 -7.62 23.65
C PRO A 340 0.64 -7.62 22.45
N ASN A 341 0.30 -6.45 21.90
CA ASN A 341 -0.70 -6.30 20.84
C ASN A 341 -0.11 -6.27 19.42
N ILE A 342 1.20 -6.51 19.26
CA ILE A 342 1.80 -6.64 17.93
C ILE A 342 1.16 -7.82 17.20
N GLY A 343 0.60 -7.53 16.02
CA GLY A 343 -0.04 -8.53 15.16
C GLY A 343 -1.36 -9.08 15.70
N VAL A 344 -2.00 -8.43 16.67
CA VAL A 344 -3.30 -8.85 17.22
C VAL A 344 -4.38 -7.89 16.74
N ARG A 345 -5.59 -8.40 16.43
CA ARG A 345 -6.70 -7.61 15.85
C ARG A 345 -6.42 -7.15 14.43
N ILE A 346 -5.76 -8.01 13.66
CA ILE A 346 -5.53 -7.73 12.25
C ILE A 346 -6.84 -7.71 11.48
N THR A 347 -6.92 -6.86 10.47
CA THR A 347 -8.07 -6.73 9.57
C THR A 347 -7.61 -6.89 8.13
N GLU A 348 -8.40 -7.57 7.31
CA GLU A 348 -8.21 -7.61 5.86
C GLU A 348 -9.58 -7.64 5.18
N GLN A 349 -9.68 -7.04 4.01
CA GLN A 349 -10.93 -6.87 3.29
C GLN A 349 -11.26 -8.13 2.50
N ALA A 350 -12.51 -8.59 2.58
CA ALA A 350 -12.99 -9.54 1.59
C ALA A 350 -13.15 -8.79 0.26
N LEU A 351 -12.67 -9.42 -0.82
CA LEU A 351 -12.71 -8.84 -2.16
C LEU A 351 -13.61 -9.68 -3.06
N ALA A 352 -14.71 -9.08 -3.52
CA ALA A 352 -15.53 -9.64 -4.60
C ALA A 352 -15.09 -9.03 -5.94
N PHE A 353 -15.00 -9.88 -6.96
CA PHE A 353 -14.54 -9.49 -8.30
C PHE A 353 -15.40 -10.12 -9.40
N CYS A 354 -15.65 -9.34 -10.45
CA CYS A 354 -16.03 -9.86 -11.76
C CYS A 354 -15.59 -8.91 -12.87
N GLN A 355 -15.66 -9.38 -14.11
CA GLN A 355 -15.61 -8.51 -15.29
C GLN A 355 -16.92 -8.63 -16.06
N ILE A 356 -17.33 -7.53 -16.69
CA ILE A 356 -18.45 -7.49 -17.61
C ILE A 356 -18.01 -7.08 -19.00
N VAL A 357 -18.82 -7.46 -19.99
CA VAL A 357 -18.85 -6.86 -21.32
C VAL A 357 -20.04 -5.91 -21.36
N LEU A 358 -19.79 -4.64 -21.72
CA LEU A 358 -20.83 -3.61 -21.79
C LEU A 358 -22.04 -4.06 -22.60
N ARG A 359 -23.24 -3.73 -22.11
CA ARG A 359 -24.49 -4.02 -22.83
C ARG A 359 -24.54 -3.26 -24.16
N GLN A 360 -25.21 -3.87 -25.15
CA GLN A 360 -25.37 -3.28 -26.48
C GLN A 360 -26.07 -1.92 -26.45
N ASP A 361 -27.10 -1.74 -25.61
CA ASP A 361 -27.82 -0.47 -25.50
C ASP A 361 -26.93 0.68 -25.00
N LEU A 362 -26.03 0.41 -24.04
CA LEU A 362 -25.05 1.39 -23.59
C LEU A 362 -24.00 1.73 -24.66
N VAL A 363 -23.62 0.75 -25.50
CA VAL A 363 -22.71 0.96 -26.63
C VAL A 363 -23.39 1.76 -27.74
N ASP A 364 -24.66 1.48 -28.04
CA ASP A 364 -25.45 2.20 -29.04
C ASP A 364 -25.63 3.67 -28.63
N GLN A 365 -25.90 3.93 -27.34
CA GLN A 365 -26.05 5.26 -26.76
C GLN A 365 -24.81 6.15 -26.92
N VAL A 366 -23.61 5.59 -27.16
CA VAL A 366 -22.39 6.37 -27.46
C VAL A 366 -22.58 7.25 -28.70
N CYS A 367 -23.47 6.88 -29.61
CA CYS A 367 -23.77 7.61 -30.83
C CYS A 367 -24.99 8.53 -30.73
N ASP A 368 -25.67 8.58 -29.58
CA ASP A 368 -26.89 9.37 -29.41
C ASP A 368 -26.61 10.88 -29.49
N SER A 369 -27.63 11.64 -29.85
CA SER A 369 -27.60 13.10 -29.77
C SER A 369 -27.68 13.57 -28.32
N GLY A 370 -26.94 14.63 -27.97
CA GLY A 370 -27.00 15.26 -26.64
C GLY A 370 -25.70 15.15 -25.84
N HIS A 371 -24.73 14.35 -26.32
CA HIS A 371 -23.38 14.33 -25.76
C HIS A 371 -22.63 15.65 -26.02
N PRO A 372 -21.65 16.02 -25.16
CA PRO A 372 -20.82 17.20 -25.39
C PRO A 372 -20.05 17.15 -26.71
N GLN A 373 -19.71 18.32 -27.27
CA GLN A 373 -19.04 18.42 -28.57
C GLN A 373 -17.74 17.59 -28.66
N TRP A 374 -16.93 17.57 -27.60
CA TRP A 374 -15.68 16.79 -27.57
C TRP A 374 -15.91 15.28 -27.73
N TRP A 375 -17.05 14.78 -27.24
CA TRP A 375 -17.43 13.37 -27.36
C TRP A 375 -17.84 13.07 -28.79
N THR A 376 -18.78 13.86 -29.32
CA THR A 376 -19.30 13.68 -30.67
C THR A 376 -18.21 13.78 -31.73
N ASP A 377 -17.27 14.72 -31.55
CA ASP A 377 -16.12 14.89 -32.45
C ASP A 377 -15.20 13.67 -32.45
N ARG A 378 -14.94 13.08 -31.26
CA ARG A 378 -14.09 11.89 -31.14
C ARG A 378 -14.73 10.65 -31.74
N VAL A 379 -16.03 10.45 -31.52
CA VAL A 379 -16.78 9.34 -32.15
C VAL A 379 -16.78 9.49 -33.66
N ALA A 380 -17.04 10.70 -34.18
CA ALA A 380 -17.02 10.97 -35.62
C ALA A 380 -15.62 10.75 -36.23
N ALA A 381 -14.56 11.24 -35.58
CA ALA A 381 -13.18 11.04 -36.00
C ALA A 381 -12.79 9.56 -36.01
N HIS A 382 -13.17 8.80 -34.98
CA HIS A 382 -12.92 7.36 -34.92
C HIS A 382 -13.63 6.61 -36.06
N LYS A 383 -14.93 6.87 -36.29
CA LYS A 383 -15.68 6.25 -37.40
C LYS A 383 -15.10 6.59 -38.77
N ALA A 384 -14.63 7.82 -38.97
CA ALA A 384 -13.98 8.23 -40.22
C ALA A 384 -12.64 7.50 -40.43
N GLN A 385 -11.86 7.30 -39.36
CA GLN A 385 -10.56 6.63 -39.43
C GLN A 385 -10.70 5.10 -39.55
N PHE A 386 -11.71 4.51 -38.89
CA PHE A 386 -11.94 3.08 -38.82
C PHE A 386 -13.37 2.73 -39.25
N PRO A 387 -13.74 2.90 -40.54
CA PRO A 387 -15.12 2.75 -41.01
C PRO A 387 -15.68 1.32 -40.90
N ASN A 388 -14.80 0.32 -40.74
CA ASN A 388 -15.17 -1.08 -40.58
C ASN A 388 -15.20 -1.54 -39.11
N ASP A 389 -14.81 -0.68 -38.17
CA ASP A 389 -14.88 -0.99 -36.74
C ASP A 389 -16.33 -0.87 -36.25
N PRO A 390 -16.95 -1.96 -35.77
CA PRO A 390 -18.34 -1.91 -35.30
C PRO A 390 -18.49 -1.19 -33.97
N ILE A 391 -17.41 -0.94 -33.22
CA ILE A 391 -17.44 -0.30 -31.91
C ILE A 391 -17.26 1.21 -32.08
N PRO A 392 -18.22 2.06 -31.66
CA PRO A 392 -18.13 3.52 -31.86
C PRO A 392 -17.15 4.22 -30.90
N ILE A 393 -16.64 3.49 -29.90
CA ILE A 393 -15.72 4.00 -28.88
C ILE A 393 -14.31 4.09 -29.48
N PRO A 394 -13.63 5.26 -29.42
CA PRO A 394 -12.26 5.41 -29.90
C PRO A 394 -11.28 4.39 -29.32
N VAL A 395 -10.35 3.89 -30.15
CA VAL A 395 -9.34 2.88 -29.76
C VAL A 395 -8.51 3.29 -28.54
N GLN A 396 -8.21 4.58 -28.41
CA GLN A 396 -7.42 5.14 -27.30
C GLN A 396 -8.27 5.88 -26.27
N ASP A 397 -9.58 5.63 -26.22
CA ASP A 397 -10.42 6.18 -25.16
C ASP A 397 -9.92 5.69 -23.80
N PRO A 398 -9.73 6.53 -22.77
CA PRO A 398 -9.28 6.06 -21.47
C PRO A 398 -10.31 5.16 -20.79
N GLU A 399 -9.87 4.34 -19.83
CA GLU A 399 -10.72 3.42 -19.09
C GLU A 399 -11.72 4.11 -18.14
N PRO A 400 -12.82 3.44 -17.75
CA PRO A 400 -13.64 3.93 -16.66
C PRO A 400 -12.87 3.93 -15.34
N GLN A 401 -13.10 4.95 -14.53
CA GLN A 401 -12.61 5.07 -13.15
C GLN A 401 -13.74 5.58 -12.25
N VAL A 402 -14.72 4.73 -11.95
CA VAL A 402 -15.92 5.06 -11.17
C VAL A 402 -15.84 4.40 -9.80
N ASN A 403 -16.33 5.07 -8.78
CA ASN A 403 -16.50 4.48 -7.46
C ASN A 403 -17.93 4.61 -6.93
N ILE A 404 -18.25 3.72 -5.99
CA ILE A 404 -19.38 3.86 -5.09
C ILE A 404 -18.77 3.89 -3.69
N PRO A 405 -18.78 5.05 -3.00
CA PRO A 405 -18.20 5.17 -1.67
C PRO A 405 -18.91 4.30 -0.64
N VAL A 406 -18.20 4.02 0.45
CA VAL A 406 -18.78 3.42 1.65
C VAL A 406 -19.92 4.29 2.17
N GLN A 407 -20.98 3.66 2.63
CA GLN A 407 -22.08 4.29 3.37
C GLN A 407 -22.43 3.42 4.57
N GLU A 408 -23.12 3.98 5.57
CA GLU A 408 -23.50 3.23 6.78
C GLU A 408 -24.30 1.95 6.46
N ASN A 409 -25.24 2.04 5.51
CA ASN A 409 -26.06 0.89 5.06
C ASN A 409 -25.38 0.03 3.98
N PHE A 410 -24.22 0.45 3.49
CA PHE A 410 -23.45 -0.24 2.46
C PHE A 410 -21.97 -0.22 2.87
N PRO A 411 -21.58 -1.05 3.86
CA PRO A 411 -20.25 -1.05 4.48
C PRO A 411 -19.17 -1.69 3.58
N TRP A 412 -19.15 -1.29 2.31
CA TRP A 412 -18.21 -1.73 1.30
C TRP A 412 -17.88 -0.61 0.33
N HIS A 413 -16.65 -0.64 -0.18
CA HIS A 413 -16.16 0.27 -1.21
C HIS A 413 -16.25 -0.42 -2.57
N ALA A 414 -16.73 0.29 -3.60
CA ALA A 414 -16.76 -0.22 -4.97
C ALA A 414 -15.80 0.55 -5.87
N GLN A 415 -15.05 -0.19 -6.69
CA GLN A 415 -14.31 0.30 -7.85
C GLN A 415 -14.88 -0.35 -9.10
N ILE A 416 -15.42 0.47 -10.01
CA ILE A 416 -15.91 0.07 -11.33
C ILE A 416 -15.00 0.73 -12.35
N HIS A 417 -14.02 -0.02 -12.82
CA HIS A 417 -12.90 0.53 -13.57
C HIS A 417 -12.26 -0.46 -14.54
N ARG A 418 -11.06 -0.17 -15.04
CA ARG A 418 -10.14 -1.20 -15.54
C ARG A 418 -8.82 -1.06 -14.83
N ASP A 419 -8.26 -2.19 -14.42
CA ASP A 419 -6.93 -2.21 -13.84
C ASP A 419 -6.09 -3.35 -14.40
N ALA A 420 -4.79 -3.23 -14.22
CA ALA A 420 -3.80 -4.22 -14.60
C ALA A 420 -3.73 -5.41 -13.62
N PHE A 421 -4.87 -5.78 -13.02
CA PHE A 421 -5.02 -6.97 -12.21
C PHE A 421 -6.02 -7.89 -12.90
N SER A 422 -5.57 -8.63 -13.92
CA SER A 422 -6.40 -9.66 -14.53
C SER A 422 -6.22 -10.96 -13.75
N TYR A 423 -7.32 -11.44 -13.18
CA TYR A 423 -7.36 -12.72 -12.46
C TYR A 423 -7.93 -13.86 -13.32
N GLY A 424 -8.29 -13.57 -14.57
CA GLY A 424 -8.90 -14.53 -15.50
C GLY A 424 -7.94 -14.99 -16.60
N ASP A 425 -8.07 -16.27 -16.97
CA ASP A 425 -7.32 -16.94 -18.06
C ASP A 425 -7.79 -16.53 -19.48
N THR A 426 -8.83 -15.71 -19.59
CA THR A 426 -9.37 -15.29 -20.88
C THR A 426 -8.60 -14.10 -21.42
N GLY A 427 -7.50 -14.38 -22.12
CA GLY A 427 -6.87 -13.45 -23.06
C GLY A 427 -7.85 -12.90 -24.11
N PRO A 428 -7.39 -12.06 -25.06
CA PRO A 428 -8.19 -11.09 -25.82
C PRO A 428 -9.16 -11.73 -26.84
N ARG A 429 -10.17 -12.44 -26.36
CA ARG A 429 -11.29 -12.95 -27.16
C ARG A 429 -12.43 -11.92 -27.27
N ILE A 430 -12.37 -10.84 -26.48
CA ILE A 430 -13.32 -9.72 -26.48
C ILE A 430 -12.51 -8.41 -26.57
N ASP A 431 -13.07 -7.42 -27.27
CA ASP A 431 -12.45 -6.10 -27.41
C ASP A 431 -12.32 -5.39 -26.04
N PRO A 432 -11.12 -4.93 -25.65
CA PRO A 432 -10.89 -4.33 -24.33
C PRO A 432 -11.65 -3.02 -24.10
N ARG A 433 -12.17 -2.37 -25.14
CA ARG A 433 -13.03 -1.19 -25.00
C ARG A 433 -14.36 -1.51 -24.32
N LEU A 434 -14.81 -2.76 -24.42
CA LEU A 434 -16.08 -3.22 -23.87
C LEU A 434 -15.97 -3.84 -22.48
N VAL A 435 -14.75 -4.12 -22.01
CA VAL A 435 -14.52 -4.80 -20.74
C VAL A 435 -14.44 -3.79 -19.60
N VAL A 436 -15.13 -4.08 -18.50
CA VAL A 436 -15.10 -3.32 -17.24
C VAL A 436 -14.92 -4.28 -16.06
N ASP A 437 -14.02 -3.94 -15.16
CA ASP A 437 -13.77 -4.64 -13.89
C ASP A 437 -14.66 -4.06 -12.80
N LEU A 438 -15.22 -4.94 -11.97
CA LEU A 438 -15.90 -4.56 -10.73
C LEU A 438 -15.13 -5.20 -9.58
N ARG A 439 -14.63 -4.37 -8.66
CA ARG A 439 -13.96 -4.77 -7.41
C ARG A 439 -14.73 -4.16 -6.24
N PHE A 440 -15.27 -5.01 -5.38
CA PHE A 440 -15.95 -4.58 -4.16
C PHE A 440 -15.21 -5.11 -2.93
N PHE A 441 -14.95 -4.22 -1.98
CA PHE A 441 -14.16 -4.47 -0.79
C PHE A 441 -15.03 -4.33 0.45
N SER A 442 -15.13 -5.36 1.30
CA SER A 442 -15.87 -5.30 2.56
C SER A 442 -14.95 -5.03 3.75
N MET A 443 -15.52 -4.49 4.81
CA MET A 443 -14.82 -4.31 6.09
C MET A 443 -14.68 -5.63 6.86
N GLU A 444 -13.68 -5.71 7.74
CA GLU A 444 -13.59 -6.71 8.80
C GLU A 444 -13.33 -6.07 10.17
N ASP A 445 -13.90 -6.64 11.23
CA ASP A 445 -13.68 -6.18 12.60
C ASP A 445 -12.32 -6.64 13.17
N GLY A 446 -11.68 -5.77 13.95
CA GLY A 446 -10.43 -6.06 14.67
C GLY A 446 -10.61 -7.04 15.84
N CYS A 447 -10.86 -8.31 15.54
CA CYS A 447 -11.06 -9.39 16.51
C CYS A 447 -9.74 -9.84 17.14
N SER A 448 -9.69 -10.03 18.47
CA SER A 448 -8.45 -10.47 19.15
C SER A 448 -7.98 -11.87 18.75
N THR A 449 -8.86 -12.69 18.18
CA THR A 449 -8.54 -14.00 17.63
C THR A 449 -7.91 -13.91 16.25
N ASN A 450 -8.10 -12.80 15.52
CA ASN A 450 -7.45 -12.57 14.24
C ASN A 450 -6.04 -12.04 14.50
N ARG A 451 -5.05 -12.85 14.16
CA ARG A 451 -3.65 -12.63 14.52
C ARG A 451 -2.68 -12.92 13.38
N MET A 452 -1.59 -12.18 13.40
CA MET A 452 -0.36 -12.44 12.68
C MET A 452 0.74 -12.53 13.73
N PHE A 453 1.54 -13.59 13.71
CA PHE A 453 2.64 -13.76 14.63
C PHE A 453 3.82 -14.42 13.92
N PHE A 454 4.95 -14.52 14.61
CA PHE A 454 6.21 -14.91 14.01
C PHE A 454 6.81 -16.15 14.66
N GLU A 455 7.39 -17.02 13.84
CA GLU A 455 7.99 -18.28 14.26
C GLU A 455 9.42 -18.08 14.79
N PRO A 456 9.78 -18.59 15.99
CA PRO A 456 11.11 -18.35 16.60
C PRO A 456 12.28 -19.03 15.91
N ASN A 457 12.04 -20.17 15.26
CA ASN A 457 13.09 -20.99 14.65
C ASN A 457 12.84 -21.23 13.16
N MET A 458 12.04 -20.38 12.53
CA MET A 458 11.79 -20.43 11.09
C MET A 458 11.91 -19.02 10.53
N PHE A 459 12.57 -18.92 9.39
CA PHE A 459 12.91 -17.65 8.79
C PHE A 459 12.42 -17.59 7.35
N ASP A 460 12.06 -16.39 6.91
CA ASP A 460 11.77 -16.10 5.52
C ASP A 460 13.05 -16.07 4.67
N ARG A 461 12.90 -15.77 3.38
CA ARG A 461 14.02 -15.72 2.42
C ARG A 461 15.08 -14.66 2.75
N TYR A 462 14.78 -13.73 3.65
CA TYR A 462 15.65 -12.65 4.09
C TYR A 462 16.07 -12.83 5.55
N LEU A 463 15.98 -14.06 6.08
CA LEU A 463 16.42 -14.41 7.43
C LEU A 463 15.73 -13.61 8.54
N LEU A 464 14.50 -13.13 8.28
CA LEU A 464 13.63 -12.56 9.31
C LEU A 464 12.63 -13.64 9.77
N PRO A 465 12.11 -13.59 11.01
CA PRO A 465 11.14 -14.56 11.51
C PRO A 465 9.96 -14.77 10.54
N GLN A 466 9.64 -16.03 10.22
CA GLN A 466 8.56 -16.38 9.31
C GLN A 466 7.21 -15.94 9.90
N ALA A 467 6.42 -15.21 9.11
CA ALA A 467 5.07 -14.82 9.47
C ALA A 467 4.08 -15.99 9.33
N THR A 468 3.15 -16.09 10.28
CA THR A 468 2.03 -17.03 10.26
C THR A 468 0.74 -16.29 10.61
N PHE A 469 -0.35 -16.64 9.93
CA PHE A 469 -1.68 -16.05 10.14
C PHE A 469 -2.63 -17.01 10.85
N GLU A 470 -3.48 -16.44 11.69
CA GLU A 470 -4.72 -17.03 12.19
C GLU A 470 -5.83 -16.01 11.92
N TYR A 471 -6.57 -16.19 10.82
CA TYR A 471 -7.57 -15.23 10.36
C TYR A 471 -8.87 -15.94 9.98
N ILE A 472 -9.97 -15.55 10.62
CA ILE A 472 -11.32 -15.99 10.27
C ILE A 472 -12.24 -14.76 10.33
N PRO A 473 -12.96 -14.43 9.24
CA PRO A 473 -13.97 -13.37 9.26
C PRO A 473 -15.03 -13.62 10.33
N SER A 474 -15.48 -12.56 10.98
CA SER A 474 -16.61 -12.65 11.91
C SER A 474 -17.91 -13.00 11.16
N VAL A 475 -18.85 -13.66 11.84
CA VAL A 475 -20.13 -14.09 11.22
C VAL A 475 -20.89 -12.90 10.62
N LYS A 476 -20.90 -11.76 11.33
CA LYS A 476 -21.55 -10.53 10.86
C LYS A 476 -20.91 -10.04 9.56
N ARG A 477 -19.57 -9.89 9.53
CA ARG A 477 -18.85 -9.36 8.37
C ARG A 477 -18.87 -10.33 7.19
N ALA A 478 -18.88 -11.64 7.44
CA ALA A 478 -19.10 -12.65 6.41
C ALA A 478 -20.48 -12.52 5.75
N GLN A 479 -21.53 -12.19 6.51
CA GLN A 479 -22.86 -11.92 5.94
C GLN A 479 -22.86 -10.62 5.11
N GLU A 480 -22.25 -9.54 5.62
CA GLU A 480 -22.11 -8.28 4.89
C GLU A 480 -21.31 -8.46 3.58
N ALA A 481 -20.28 -9.31 3.57
CA ALA A 481 -19.55 -9.65 2.35
C ALA A 481 -20.43 -10.38 1.32
N SER A 482 -21.37 -11.23 1.76
CA SER A 482 -22.38 -11.85 0.89
C SER A 482 -23.33 -10.81 0.30
N ASP A 483 -23.78 -9.86 1.11
CA ASP A 483 -24.64 -8.75 0.65
C ASP A 483 -23.90 -7.84 -0.34
N MET A 484 -22.60 -7.61 -0.11
CA MET A 484 -21.71 -6.91 -1.04
C MET A 484 -21.61 -7.64 -2.39
N MET A 485 -21.49 -8.98 -2.41
CA MET A 485 -21.50 -9.76 -3.65
C MET A 485 -22.82 -9.58 -4.42
N ALA A 486 -23.96 -9.54 -3.71
CA ALA A 486 -25.25 -9.25 -4.32
C ALA A 486 -25.33 -7.82 -4.87
N ASP A 487 -24.70 -6.84 -4.22
CA ASP A 487 -24.63 -5.45 -4.71
C ASP A 487 -23.73 -5.32 -5.95
N MET A 488 -22.58 -6.01 -5.97
CA MET A 488 -21.70 -6.07 -7.14
C MET A 488 -22.40 -6.67 -8.35
N THR A 489 -23.11 -7.78 -8.18
CA THR A 489 -23.84 -8.44 -9.28
C THR A 489 -24.99 -7.57 -9.80
N ALA A 490 -25.61 -6.76 -8.94
CA ALA A 490 -26.60 -5.78 -9.37
C ALA A 490 -26.00 -4.61 -10.17
N ALA A 491 -24.84 -4.10 -9.77
CA ALA A 491 -24.10 -3.11 -10.55
C ALA A 491 -23.67 -3.69 -11.91
N ALA A 492 -23.16 -4.93 -11.92
CA ALA A 492 -22.82 -5.65 -13.13
C ALA A 492 -24.00 -5.76 -14.09
N HIS A 493 -25.18 -6.16 -13.60
CA HIS A 493 -26.40 -6.33 -14.41
C HIS A 493 -26.86 -5.04 -15.12
N ILE A 494 -26.64 -3.88 -14.50
CA ILE A 494 -26.94 -2.58 -15.12
C ILE A 494 -25.97 -2.30 -16.27
N LEU A 495 -24.70 -2.68 -16.13
CA LEU A 495 -23.62 -2.32 -17.04
C LEU A 495 -23.42 -3.33 -18.19
N GLY A 496 -23.59 -4.62 -17.93
CA GLY A 496 -23.08 -5.67 -18.81
C GLY A 496 -23.46 -7.11 -18.46
N GLY A 497 -23.09 -8.02 -19.36
CA GLY A 497 -23.08 -9.46 -19.08
C GLY A 497 -21.69 -9.89 -18.59
N TYR A 498 -21.61 -10.92 -17.74
CA TYR A 498 -20.32 -11.40 -17.23
C TYR A 498 -19.41 -11.90 -18.36
N LEU A 499 -18.14 -11.50 -18.31
CA LEU A 499 -17.12 -12.03 -19.20
C LEU A 499 -16.81 -13.49 -18.79
N PRO A 500 -16.92 -14.49 -19.68
CA PRO A 500 -16.55 -15.85 -19.35
C PRO A 500 -15.10 -15.95 -18.85
N GLY A 501 -14.88 -16.69 -17.76
CA GLY A 501 -13.60 -16.77 -17.07
C GLY A 501 -13.44 -15.76 -15.91
N SER A 502 -14.26 -14.70 -15.90
CA SER A 502 -14.23 -13.65 -14.88
C SER A 502 -15.63 -13.43 -14.26
N ASN A 503 -16.34 -14.55 -14.00
CA ASN A 503 -17.62 -14.55 -13.31
C ASN A 503 -17.48 -14.04 -11.86
N PRO A 504 -18.58 -13.56 -11.24
CA PRO A 504 -18.59 -13.15 -9.83
C PRO A 504 -17.99 -14.20 -8.91
N GLN A 505 -16.96 -13.81 -8.16
CA GLN A 505 -16.24 -14.67 -7.23
C GLN A 505 -15.64 -13.84 -6.09
N PHE A 506 -15.43 -14.48 -4.94
CA PHE A 506 -14.54 -13.94 -3.93
C PHE A 506 -13.10 -14.30 -4.29
N MET A 507 -12.21 -13.33 -4.14
CA MET A 507 -10.78 -13.54 -4.31
C MET A 507 -10.17 -14.22 -3.07
N THR A 508 -9.01 -14.84 -3.25
CA THR A 508 -8.28 -15.44 -2.13
C THR A 508 -8.02 -14.39 -1.02
N PRO A 509 -8.27 -14.70 0.26
CA PRO A 509 -8.03 -13.77 1.36
C PRO A 509 -6.60 -13.21 1.36
N GLY A 510 -6.44 -11.91 1.59
CA GLY A 510 -5.16 -11.19 1.50
C GLY A 510 -4.85 -10.62 0.11
N LEU A 511 -5.60 -10.97 -0.94
CA LEU A 511 -5.32 -10.44 -2.29
C LEU A 511 -5.65 -8.95 -2.46
N ALA A 512 -6.44 -8.38 -1.54
CA ALA A 512 -6.69 -6.94 -1.49
C ALA A 512 -5.41 -6.16 -1.12
N LEU A 513 -4.47 -6.78 -0.40
CA LEU A 513 -3.23 -6.17 0.11
C LEU A 513 -3.52 -4.93 0.96
N HIS A 514 -4.63 -4.97 1.70
CA HIS A 514 -5.11 -3.88 2.55
C HIS A 514 -5.02 -4.23 4.03
N LEU A 515 -4.24 -5.25 4.39
CA LEU A 515 -3.95 -5.64 5.77
C LEU A 515 -3.74 -4.43 6.70
N GLY A 516 -4.60 -4.34 7.71
CA GLY A 516 -4.60 -3.31 8.75
C GLY A 516 -4.43 -3.90 10.16
N GLY A 517 -4.32 -3.02 11.16
CA GLY A 517 -4.36 -3.38 12.57
C GLY A 517 -3.12 -4.07 13.16
N THR A 518 -2.12 -4.44 12.36
CA THR A 518 -0.96 -5.23 12.83
C THR A 518 -0.04 -4.50 13.82
N THR A 519 -0.06 -3.17 13.83
CA THR A 519 0.62 -2.30 14.80
C THR A 519 -0.29 -1.15 15.21
N ARG A 520 -1.55 -1.50 15.49
CA ARG A 520 -2.66 -0.54 15.62
C ARG A 520 -2.40 0.57 16.63
N VAL A 521 -2.85 1.77 16.30
CA VAL A 521 -2.79 2.93 17.20
C VAL A 521 -4.05 3.04 18.06
N GLY A 522 -3.98 3.75 19.17
CA GLY A 522 -5.17 4.19 19.88
C GLY A 522 -4.92 5.29 20.90
N LEU A 523 -5.97 5.58 21.68
CA LEU A 523 -5.89 6.50 22.80
C LEU A 523 -5.22 5.83 24.01
N ALA A 524 -4.75 6.62 24.97
CA ALA A 524 -4.14 6.11 26.19
C ALA A 524 -5.04 5.12 26.96
N ALA A 525 -6.37 5.28 26.87
CA ALA A 525 -7.33 4.35 27.47
C ALA A 525 -7.35 2.94 26.83
N ASP A 526 -6.73 2.79 25.65
CA ASP A 526 -6.63 1.54 24.88
C ASP A 526 -5.18 1.07 24.71
N GLU A 527 -4.24 1.55 25.53
CA GLU A 527 -2.84 1.11 25.54
C GLU A 527 -2.73 -0.43 25.66
N ASP A 528 -3.61 -1.04 26.46
CA ASP A 528 -3.70 -2.48 26.66
C ASP A 528 -4.17 -3.27 25.42
N LYS A 529 -4.63 -2.59 24.37
CA LYS A 529 -5.15 -3.17 23.11
C LYS A 529 -4.43 -2.67 21.87
N THR A 530 -3.43 -1.82 22.01
CA THR A 530 -2.76 -1.12 20.90
C THR A 530 -1.25 -1.21 21.02
N VAL A 531 -0.54 -0.83 19.96
CA VAL A 531 0.93 -0.86 19.91
C VAL A 531 1.52 0.54 20.05
N ALA A 532 0.80 1.56 19.56
CA ALA A 532 1.25 2.94 19.55
C ALA A 532 0.10 3.91 19.84
N ASP A 533 0.45 5.15 20.14
CA ASP A 533 -0.51 6.26 20.21
C ASP A 533 -0.87 6.80 18.80
N PHE A 534 -1.82 7.73 18.71
CA PHE A 534 -2.16 8.40 17.43
C PHE A 534 -1.08 9.36 16.89
N ASN A 535 0.02 9.57 17.61
CA ASN A 535 1.24 10.17 17.06
C ASN A 535 2.16 9.10 16.44
N SER A 536 1.71 7.85 16.40
CA SER A 536 2.40 6.65 15.94
C SER A 536 3.64 6.28 16.77
N ARG A 537 3.74 6.78 18.00
CA ARG A 537 4.83 6.47 18.93
C ARG A 537 4.47 5.20 19.70
N VAL A 538 5.39 4.23 19.74
CA VAL A 538 5.18 2.95 20.41
C VAL A 538 5.08 3.16 21.92
N TRP A 539 4.09 2.55 22.56
CA TRP A 539 3.88 2.67 24.00
C TRP A 539 5.12 2.28 24.80
N GLY A 540 5.49 3.09 25.79
CA GLY A 540 6.67 2.87 26.62
C GLY A 540 8.02 3.23 25.97
N PHE A 541 8.04 3.69 24.71
CA PHE A 541 9.27 4.10 24.01
C PHE A 541 9.26 5.57 23.64
N LYS A 542 10.41 6.23 23.79
CA LYS A 542 10.55 7.65 23.45
C LYS A 542 10.89 7.88 21.98
N THR A 543 11.72 7.01 21.41
CA THR A 543 12.38 7.22 20.11
C THR A 543 11.96 6.24 19.03
N LEU A 544 10.91 5.43 19.27
CA LEU A 544 10.41 4.43 18.33
C LEU A 544 9.01 4.76 17.83
N PHE A 545 8.87 4.84 16.51
CA PHE A 545 7.64 5.10 15.79
C PHE A 545 7.36 3.99 14.79
N VAL A 546 6.08 3.70 14.55
CA VAL A 546 5.60 2.73 13.56
C VAL A 546 4.76 3.44 12.51
N ALA A 547 4.67 2.89 11.30
CA ALA A 547 3.97 3.57 10.21
C ALA A 547 3.35 2.61 9.18
N GLY A 548 2.24 3.04 8.59
CA GLY A 548 1.56 2.36 7.48
C GLY A 548 0.15 1.86 7.83
N ASN A 549 -0.39 0.98 7.00
CA ASN A 549 -1.75 0.47 7.14
C ASN A 549 -1.97 -0.28 8.47
N GLY A 550 -0.90 -0.89 9.01
CA GLY A 550 -0.91 -1.58 10.29
C GLY A 550 -1.35 -0.71 11.47
N LEU A 551 -1.27 0.62 11.35
CA LEU A 551 -1.72 1.56 12.37
C LEU A 551 -3.24 1.62 12.48
N ILE A 552 -3.99 1.38 11.40
CA ILE A 552 -5.42 1.65 11.34
C ILE A 552 -6.18 0.72 12.31
N PRO A 553 -6.85 1.25 13.35
CA PRO A 553 -7.47 0.42 14.40
C PRO A 553 -8.92 0.04 14.13
N THR A 554 -9.56 0.68 13.15
CA THR A 554 -10.98 0.55 12.78
C THR A 554 -11.20 -0.45 11.64
N PRO A 555 -12.41 -0.99 11.48
CA PRO A 555 -12.83 -1.66 10.25
C PRO A 555 -12.86 -0.67 9.08
N PHE A 556 -12.35 -1.04 7.91
CA PHE A 556 -12.39 -0.18 6.72
C PHE A 556 -12.48 -0.99 5.43
N ALA A 557 -13.11 -0.41 4.42
CA ALA A 557 -13.29 -0.96 3.07
C ALA A 557 -12.63 -0.10 2.00
N SER A 558 -12.55 1.21 2.22
CA SER A 558 -11.82 2.16 1.39
C SER A 558 -10.31 1.84 1.37
N ASN A 559 -9.61 2.16 0.27
CA ASN A 559 -8.16 1.92 0.19
C ASN A 559 -7.40 2.74 1.27
N PRO A 560 -6.51 2.12 2.05
CA PRO A 560 -6.00 2.71 3.31
C PRO A 560 -4.85 3.71 3.15
N THR A 561 -4.18 3.75 2.00
CA THR A 561 -2.89 4.45 1.86
C THR A 561 -2.99 5.94 2.19
N LEU A 562 -4.06 6.62 1.78
CA LEU A 562 -4.24 8.05 2.04
C LEU A 562 -4.41 8.32 3.55
N THR A 563 -5.17 7.47 4.25
CA THR A 563 -5.32 7.51 5.71
C THR A 563 -3.98 7.27 6.42
N SER A 564 -3.18 6.31 5.97
CA SER A 564 -1.84 6.09 6.50
C SER A 564 -0.89 7.27 6.27
N MET A 565 -1.01 7.98 5.14
CA MET A 565 -0.26 9.21 4.91
C MET A 565 -0.68 10.32 5.88
N CYS A 566 -1.96 10.44 6.22
CA CYS A 566 -2.44 11.40 7.22
C CYS A 566 -1.78 11.18 8.58
N LEU A 567 -1.76 9.92 9.06
CA LEU A 567 -1.10 9.54 10.31
C LEU A 567 0.42 9.81 10.26
N ALA A 568 1.07 9.57 9.12
CA ALA A 568 2.49 9.87 8.94
C ALA A 568 2.81 11.37 8.95
N ILE A 569 1.97 12.21 8.33
CA ILE A 569 2.13 13.69 8.35
C ILE A 569 2.08 14.21 9.79
N ARG A 570 1.10 13.72 10.56
CA ARG A 570 0.94 14.03 11.98
C ARG A 570 2.14 13.55 12.81
N SER A 571 2.53 12.30 12.64
CA SER A 571 3.65 11.69 13.36
C SER A 571 4.99 12.38 13.07
N ALA A 572 5.22 12.81 11.82
CA ALA A 572 6.42 13.58 11.47
C ALA A 572 6.52 14.91 12.23
N TYR A 573 5.40 15.57 12.50
CA TYR A 573 5.37 16.75 13.36
C TYR A 573 5.78 16.40 14.79
N THR A 574 5.25 15.32 15.36
CA THR A 574 5.62 14.84 16.70
C THR A 574 7.12 14.55 16.80
N ILE A 575 7.72 13.94 15.77
CA ILE A 575 9.16 13.69 15.72
C ILE A 575 9.96 15.00 15.68
N LYS A 576 9.51 15.99 14.92
CA LYS A 576 10.12 17.33 14.92
C LYS A 576 10.10 17.94 16.33
N GLU A 577 8.98 17.90 17.03
CA GLU A 577 8.84 18.45 18.38
C GLU A 577 9.79 17.74 19.36
N LEU A 578 9.87 16.40 19.26
CA LEU A 578 10.76 15.57 20.07
C LEU A 578 12.24 15.94 19.84
N LEU A 579 12.65 16.12 18.58
CA LEU A 579 14.02 16.51 18.22
C LEU A 579 14.38 17.94 18.67
N GLU A 580 13.38 18.81 18.87
CA GLU A 580 13.55 20.13 19.48
C GLU A 580 13.53 20.10 21.02
N GLY A 581 13.47 18.91 21.62
CA GLY A 581 13.51 18.71 23.07
C GLY A 581 12.18 18.94 23.77
N ARG A 582 11.06 18.98 23.04
CA ARG A 582 9.73 19.14 23.62
C ARG A 582 9.15 17.81 24.08
N THR A 583 8.36 17.84 25.15
CA THR A 583 7.60 16.67 25.63
C THR A 583 6.41 16.41 24.69
N VAL A 584 6.25 15.17 24.24
CA VAL A 584 5.26 14.75 23.24
C VAL A 584 4.31 13.67 23.75
N ASP A 585 4.03 13.68 25.05
CA ASP A 585 3.20 12.65 25.70
C ASP A 585 1.70 12.84 25.47
N ASP A 586 1.26 14.07 25.17
CA ASP A 586 -0.13 14.37 24.87
C ASP A 586 -0.40 14.40 23.36
N ILE A 587 -1.56 13.89 22.95
CA ILE A 587 -2.09 14.07 21.59
C ILE A 587 -2.59 15.52 21.46
N ARG A 588 -2.03 16.28 20.51
CA ARG A 588 -2.40 17.68 20.21
C ARG A 588 -2.68 17.87 18.73
N GLU A 589 -3.51 18.84 18.35
CA GLU A 589 -3.77 19.13 16.93
C GLU A 589 -2.47 19.46 16.18
N THR A 590 -2.39 19.03 14.92
CA THR A 590 -1.24 19.39 14.07
C THR A 590 -1.31 20.89 13.74
N PRO A 591 -0.28 21.71 14.03
CA PRO A 591 -0.35 23.14 13.75
C PRO A 591 -0.45 23.44 12.24
N GLU A 592 -1.18 24.50 11.88
CA GLU A 592 -1.27 24.93 10.47
C GLU A 592 0.10 25.29 9.89
N GLU A 593 0.99 25.86 10.71
CA GLU A 593 2.34 26.22 10.30
C GLU A 593 3.21 25.02 9.86
N TRP A 594 2.94 23.82 10.41
CA TRP A 594 3.59 22.59 9.97
C TRP A 594 3.21 22.24 8.53
N LEU A 595 2.03 22.67 8.09
CA LEU A 595 1.49 22.42 6.76
C LEU A 595 1.71 23.59 5.80
N ASN A 596 2.55 24.56 6.13
CA ASN A 596 2.86 25.70 5.25
C ASN A 596 3.36 25.28 3.87
N TRP A 597 4.02 24.12 3.76
CA TRP A 597 4.45 23.52 2.48
C TRP A 597 3.28 23.19 1.52
N THR A 598 2.05 23.15 2.00
CA THR A 598 0.84 22.99 1.17
C THR A 598 0.48 24.27 0.39
N ASN A 599 1.06 25.42 0.74
CA ASN A 599 0.86 26.67 0.04
C ASN A 599 1.59 26.64 -1.33
N LYS A 600 0.88 26.94 -2.42
CA LYS A 600 1.45 26.97 -3.79
C LYS A 600 2.64 27.93 -3.96
N LYS A 601 2.76 28.94 -3.09
CA LYS A 601 3.89 29.88 -3.09
C LYS A 601 5.11 29.35 -2.33
N ASP A 602 4.94 28.32 -1.52
CA ASP A 602 6.02 27.71 -0.77
C ASP A 602 6.97 26.95 -1.72
N GLY A 603 8.27 27.08 -1.49
CA GLY A 603 9.28 26.42 -2.32
C GLY A 603 9.21 24.88 -2.26
N ASN A 604 8.61 24.33 -1.21
CA ASN A 604 8.45 22.91 -0.93
C ASN A 604 7.08 22.36 -1.37
N TYR A 605 6.25 23.18 -2.02
CA TYR A 605 5.00 22.73 -2.63
C TYR A 605 5.23 21.55 -3.60
N PRO A 606 4.46 20.44 -3.49
CA PRO A 606 4.59 19.30 -4.40
C PRO A 606 4.29 19.67 -5.87
N LYS A 607 5.29 19.54 -6.74
CA LYS A 607 5.17 19.83 -8.18
C LYS A 607 5.09 18.54 -9.00
N HIS A 608 3.95 17.85 -8.95
CA HIS A 608 3.75 16.53 -9.59
C HIS A 608 3.98 16.48 -11.11
N ARG A 609 3.82 17.61 -11.81
CA ARG A 609 4.03 17.71 -13.26
C ARG A 609 5.48 18.02 -13.65
N VAL A 610 6.33 18.37 -12.69
CA VAL A 610 7.74 18.71 -12.89
C VAL A 610 8.54 17.84 -11.92
N LEU A 611 8.70 16.58 -12.29
CA LEU A 611 9.55 15.63 -11.56
C LEU A 611 10.73 15.30 -12.46
N TYR A 612 11.94 15.56 -11.95
CA TYR A 612 13.22 15.33 -12.60
C TYR A 612 13.32 15.91 -14.02
N LYS A 613 13.93 17.09 -14.16
CA LYS A 613 14.47 17.46 -15.47
C LYS A 613 15.69 16.60 -15.72
N ILE A 614 15.61 15.72 -16.72
CA ILE A 614 16.78 15.00 -17.21
C ILE A 614 17.66 16.05 -17.90
N ASP A 615 18.66 16.55 -17.19
CA ASP A 615 19.85 17.10 -17.81
C ASP A 615 20.69 15.86 -18.15
N ILE A 616 20.48 15.30 -19.35
CA ILE A 616 21.38 14.30 -19.90
C ILE A 616 22.64 15.08 -20.25
N GLY A 617 23.50 15.28 -19.25
CA GLY A 617 24.83 15.80 -19.47
C GLY A 617 25.49 14.96 -20.56
N GLU A 618 26.02 15.65 -21.57
CA GLU A 618 26.94 15.05 -22.53
C GLU A 618 28.18 14.60 -21.73
N GLU A 619 28.27 13.30 -21.42
CA GLU A 619 29.56 12.66 -21.14
C GLU A 619 30.34 12.43 -22.44
#